data_AF-A0A932HH10-F1
#
_entry.id   AF-A0A932HH10-F1
#
_cell.length_a   1.000
_cell.length_b   1.000
_cell.length_c   1.000
_cell.angle_alpha   90.00
_cell.angle_beta   90.00
_cell.angle_gamma   90.00
#
_symmetry.space_group_name_H-M   'P 1'
#
loop_
_entity.id
_entity.type
_entity.pdbx_description
1 polymer ?
#
loop_
_entity_poly.entity_id
_entity_poly.type
_entity_poly.pdbx_seq_one_letter_code
_entity_poly.pdbx_strand_id
1 'polypeptide(L)'
;MRGGPARWAAEALAQAPWAARGDFTAGLDALAVRLRDGAAKEAREHPERLRRRVTALQAVERIRIEAQGNANPQLALAVLARELEELA
;
A
#
# COMPACT_ATOMS: atom_id res chain seq x y z
N MET A 1 9.15 -6.72 1.69
CA MET A 1 9.37 -6.98 0.25
C MET A 1 9.96 -5.73 -0.42
N ARG A 2 10.85 -5.89 -1.42
CA ARG A 2 11.49 -4.82 -2.22
C ARG A 2 11.10 -5.00 -3.69
N GLY A 3 10.90 -3.89 -4.39
CA GLY A 3 10.54 -3.83 -5.81
C GLY A 3 9.36 -2.89 -5.99
N GLY A 4 9.38 -2.05 -7.02
CA GLY A 4 8.43 -0.97 -7.19
C GLY A 4 6.99 -1.42 -7.54
N PRO A 5 6.10 -0.45 -7.80
CA PRO A 5 4.67 -0.63 -8.07
C PRO A 5 4.35 -1.74 -9.10
N ALA A 6 5.07 -1.78 -10.23
CA ALA A 6 4.86 -2.76 -11.28
C ALA A 6 5.11 -4.21 -10.82
N ARG A 7 6.09 -4.42 -9.94
CA ARG A 7 6.37 -5.75 -9.38
C ARG A 7 5.27 -6.17 -8.42
N TRP A 8 4.71 -5.24 -7.65
CA TRP A 8 3.60 -5.53 -6.74
C TRP A 8 2.34 -5.95 -7.49
N ALA A 9 1.99 -5.23 -8.55
CA ALA A 9 0.85 -5.59 -9.39
C ALA A 9 1.03 -6.99 -10.02
N ALA A 10 2.23 -7.28 -10.55
CA ALA A 10 2.53 -8.60 -11.12
C ALA A 10 2.44 -9.73 -10.07
N GLU A 11 2.97 -9.51 -8.86
CA GLU A 11 2.91 -10.49 -7.77
C GLU A 11 1.47 -10.73 -7.29
N ALA A 12 0.61 -9.71 -7.20
CA ALA A 12 -0.81 -9.93 -6.86
C ALA A 12 -1.59 -10.64 -7.95
N LEU A 13 -1.35 -10.31 -9.22
CA LEU A 13 -2.01 -10.98 -10.34
C LEU A 13 -1.64 -12.47 -10.41
N ALA A 14 -0.47 -12.85 -9.89
CA ALA A 14 -0.05 -14.25 -9.79
C ALA A 14 -0.73 -15.03 -8.63
N GLN A 15 -1.39 -14.36 -7.68
CA GLN A 15 -2.08 -15.03 -6.56
C GLN A 15 -3.50 -15.44 -6.93
N ALA A 16 -3.91 -16.64 -6.49
CA ALA A 16 -5.28 -17.10 -6.62
C ALA A 16 -6.24 -16.24 -5.77
N PRO A 17 -7.45 -15.88 -6.26
CA PRO A 17 -8.35 -14.93 -5.59
C PRO A 17 -8.72 -15.30 -4.13
N TRP A 18 -8.81 -16.59 -3.80
CA TRP A 18 -9.15 -17.05 -2.45
C TRP A 18 -7.97 -17.04 -1.47
N ALA A 19 -6.74 -17.23 -1.96
CA ALA A 19 -5.53 -17.14 -1.16
C ALA A 19 -5.13 -15.68 -0.90
N ALA A 20 -5.38 -14.81 -1.88
CA ALA A 20 -4.96 -13.42 -1.83
C ALA A 20 -5.59 -12.62 -0.70
N ARG A 21 -6.81 -12.94 -0.22
CA ARG A 21 -7.52 -12.04 0.71
C ARG A 21 -6.83 -11.89 2.07
N GLY A 22 -6.28 -12.97 2.63
CA GLY A 22 -5.55 -12.94 3.91
C GLY A 22 -4.14 -12.35 3.79
N ASP A 23 -3.40 -12.76 2.76
CA ASP A 23 -2.06 -12.25 2.51
C ASP A 23 -2.07 -10.77 2.06
N PHE A 24 -3.13 -10.34 1.38
CA PHE A 24 -3.33 -8.96 0.96
C PHE A 24 -3.53 -8.02 2.13
N THR A 25 -4.46 -8.32 3.04
CA THR A 25 -4.70 -7.45 4.21
C THR A 25 -3.47 -7.41 5.13
N ALA A 26 -2.79 -8.54 5.33
CA ALA A 26 -1.51 -8.58 6.04
C ALA A 26 -0.43 -7.72 5.34
N GLY A 27 -0.40 -7.72 4.01
CA GLY A 27 0.48 -6.88 3.20
C GLY A 27 0.20 -5.39 3.36
N LEU A 28 -1.08 -4.99 3.35
CA LEU A 28 -1.50 -3.60 3.62
C LEU A 28 -1.11 -3.15 5.03
N ASP A 29 -1.32 -4.01 6.04
CA ASP A 29 -0.95 -3.72 7.42
C ASP A 29 0.57 -3.52 7.57
N ALA A 30 1.38 -4.41 6.98
CA ALA A 30 2.83 -4.27 6.97
C ALA A 30 3.30 -3.00 6.25
N LEU A 31 2.66 -2.62 5.15
CA LEU A 31 2.96 -1.36 4.44
C LEU A 31 2.60 -0.14 5.28
N ALA A 32 1.45 -0.15 5.97
CA ALA A 32 1.03 0.92 6.85
C ALA A 32 2.02 1.14 8.01
N VAL A 33 2.53 0.07 8.63
CA VAL A 33 3.59 0.16 9.66
C VAL A 33 4.83 0.85 9.09
N ARG A 34 5.33 0.41 7.93
CA ARG A 34 6.53 1.01 7.30
C ARG A 34 6.34 2.47 6.93
N LEU A 35 5.15 2.86 6.48
CA LEU A 35 4.82 4.25 6.17
C LEU A 35 4.77 5.10 7.44
N ARG A 36 4.22 4.59 8.55
CA ARG A 36 4.19 5.26 9.85
C ARG A 36 5.58 5.46 10.44
N ASP A 37 6.41 4.42 10.44
CA ASP A 37 7.81 4.50 10.90
C ASP A 37 8.58 5.54 10.08
N GLY A 38 8.36 5.50 8.77
CA GLY A 38 8.85 6.49 7.83
C GLY A 38 8.42 7.91 8.14
N ALA A 39 7.11 8.14 8.31
CA ALA A 39 6.55 9.45 8.62
C ALA A 39 7.10 9.98 9.95
N ALA A 40 7.23 9.13 10.97
CA ALA A 40 7.82 9.51 12.26
C ALA A 40 9.28 9.95 12.11
N LYS A 41 10.04 9.31 11.22
CA LYS A 41 11.41 9.71 10.89
C LYS A 41 11.47 11.02 10.11
N GLU A 42 10.71 11.14 9.02
CA GLU A 42 10.70 12.35 8.17
C GLU A 42 10.16 13.57 8.94
N ALA A 43 9.22 13.40 9.86
CA ALA A 43 8.74 14.49 10.72
C ALA A 43 9.86 15.13 11.56
N ARG A 44 10.93 14.39 11.85
CA ARG A 44 12.10 14.87 12.59
C ARG A 44 13.20 15.42 11.68
N GLU A 45 13.38 14.81 10.52
CA GLU A 45 14.55 15.04 9.65
C GLU A 45 14.24 15.90 8.41
N HIS A 46 13.04 15.74 7.83
CA HIS A 46 12.65 16.23 6.51
C HIS A 46 11.13 16.47 6.42
N PRO A 47 10.60 17.50 7.10
CA PRO A 47 9.16 17.75 7.20
C PRO A 47 8.47 17.97 5.85
N GLU A 48 9.20 18.36 4.81
CA GLU A 48 8.70 18.46 3.44
C GLU A 48 8.30 17.12 2.82
N ARG A 49 8.94 16.02 3.27
CA ARG A 49 8.64 14.64 2.82
C ARG A 49 7.53 13.98 3.63
N LEU A 50 7.20 14.54 4.80
CA LEU A 50 6.14 14.04 5.66
C LEU A 50 4.79 14.01 4.92
N ARG A 51 4.47 15.06 4.16
CA ARG A 51 3.19 15.15 3.43
C ARG A 51 3.01 13.95 2.47
N ARG A 52 4.05 13.59 1.73
CA ARG A 52 4.00 12.43 0.81
C ARG A 52 3.75 11.12 1.55
N ARG A 53 4.42 10.92 2.69
CA ARG A 53 4.24 9.71 3.53
C ARG A 53 2.84 9.62 4.12
N VAL A 54 2.28 10.75 4.58
CA VAL A 54 0.91 10.82 5.11
C VAL A 54 -0.11 10.53 4.00
N THR A 55 0.08 11.09 2.79
CA THR A 55 -0.81 10.82 1.65
C THR A 55 -0.73 9.35 1.22
N ALA A 56 0.46 8.75 1.19
CA ALA A 56 0.61 7.31 0.93
C ALA A 56 -0.11 6.46 2.00
N LEU A 57 -0.04 6.85 3.28
CA LEU A 57 -0.73 6.13 4.36
C LEU A 57 -2.26 6.22 4.20
N GLN A 58 -2.79 7.37 3.80
CA GLN A 58 -4.22 7.56 3.53
C GLN A 58 -4.71 6.66 2.38
N ALA A 59 -3.92 6.52 1.31
CA ALA A 59 -4.23 5.62 0.20
C ALA A 59 -4.32 4.15 0.66
N VAL A 60 -3.38 3.71 1.51
CA VAL A 60 -3.38 2.35 2.07
C VAL A 60 -4.62 2.09 2.93
N GLU A 61 -4.97 3.01 3.83
CA GLU A 61 -6.15 2.84 4.71
C GLU A 61 -7.47 2.86 3.92
N ARG A 62 -7.58 3.69 2.87
CA ARG A 62 -8.74 3.69 1.97
C ARG A 62 -8.92 2.32 1.31
N ILE A 63 -7.86 1.79 0.72
CA ILE A 63 -7.88 0.46 0.06
C ILE A 63 -8.19 -0.64 1.07
N ARG A 64 -7.71 -0.53 2.31
CA ARG A 64 -8.02 -1.47 3.39
C ARG A 64 -9.51 -1.51 3.73
N ILE A 65 -10.17 -0.35 3.77
CA ILE A 65 -11.62 -0.25 3.98
C ILE A 65 -12.38 -0.87 2.80
N GLU A 66 -11.98 -0.55 1.56
CA GLU A 66 -12.59 -1.10 0.35
C GLU A 66 -12.43 -2.64 0.27
N ALA A 67 -11.29 -3.16 0.72
CA ALA A 67 -11.01 -4.59 0.79
C ALA A 67 -11.97 -5.40 1.68
N GLN A 68 -12.53 -4.76 2.71
CA GLN A 68 -13.52 -5.39 3.59
C GLN A 68 -14.86 -5.64 2.86
N GLY A 69 -15.15 -4.91 1.78
CA GLY A 69 -16.41 -4.94 1.04
C GLY A 69 -16.46 -5.89 -0.18
N ASN A 70 -15.87 -7.10 -0.10
CA ASN A 70 -15.76 -8.03 -1.24
C ASN A 70 -14.92 -7.53 -2.44
N ALA A 71 -14.12 -6.48 -2.29
CA ALA A 71 -13.26 -6.01 -3.37
C ALA A 71 -12.28 -7.10 -3.86
N ASN A 72 -11.95 -7.04 -5.15
CA ASN A 72 -10.94 -7.87 -5.79
C ASN A 72 -9.54 -7.41 -5.32
N PRO A 73 -8.78 -8.25 -4.58
CA PRO A 73 -7.47 -7.85 -4.03
C PRO A 73 -6.45 -7.44 -5.10
N GLN A 74 -6.50 -8.07 -6.28
CA GLN A 74 -5.58 -7.76 -7.36
C GLN A 74 -5.84 -6.37 -7.96
N LEU A 75 -7.11 -6.03 -8.21
CA LEU A 75 -7.49 -4.70 -8.69
C LEU A 75 -7.15 -3.63 -7.64
N ALA A 76 -7.43 -3.90 -6.37
CA ALA A 76 -7.13 -3.00 -5.27
C ALA A 76 -5.61 -2.73 -5.16
N LEU A 77 -4.77 -3.76 -5.30
CA LEU A 77 -3.32 -3.56 -5.30
C LEU A 77 -2.84 -2.77 -6.53
N ALA A 78 -3.42 -3.00 -7.71
CA ALA A 78 -3.06 -2.26 -8.92
C ALA A 78 -3.37 -0.76 -8.77
N VAL A 79 -4.54 -0.42 -8.21
CA VAL A 79 -4.90 0.98 -7.91
C VAL A 79 -3.94 1.59 -6.88
N LEU A 80 -3.67 0.89 -5.78
CA LEU A 80 -2.74 1.37 -4.75
C LEU A 80 -1.34 1.59 -5.31
N ALA A 81 -0.84 0.65 -6.12
CA ALA A 81 0.47 0.73 -6.75
C ALA A 81 0.58 2.00 -7.63
N ARG A 82 -0.47 2.30 -8.39
CA ARG A 82 -0.53 3.51 -9.23
C ARG A 82 -0.52 4.79 -8.39
N GLU A 83 -1.34 4.87 -7.35
CA GLU A 83 -1.39 6.05 -6.48
C GLU A 83 -0.07 6.31 -5.76
N LEU A 84 0.62 5.25 -5.32
CA LEU A 84 1.93 5.39 -4.70
C LEU A 84 3.02 5.82 -5.67
N GLU A 85 2.94 5.41 -6.94
CA GLU A 85 3.86 5.86 -8.00
C GLU A 85 3.74 7.37 -8.25
N GLU A 86 2.53 7.90 -8.23
CA GLU A 86 2.26 9.33 -8.42
C GLU A 86 2.76 10.21 -7.24
N LEU A 87 3.07 9.59 -6.10
CA LEU A 87 3.60 10.24 -4.91
C LEU A 87 5.13 10.17 -4.77
N ALA A 88 5.80 9.33 -5.58
CA ALA A 88 7.25 9.13 -5.56
C ALA A 88 8.00 10.35 -6.15
#